data_AF-A0A2D9WHY9-F1
#
_entry.id   AF-A0A2D9WHY9-F1
#
_cell.length_a   1.000
_cell.length_b   1.000
_cell.length_c   1.000
_cell.angle_alpha   90.00
_cell.angle_beta   90.00
_cell.angle_gamma   90.00
#
_symmetry.space_group_name_H-M   'P 1'
#
loop_
_entity.id
_entity.type
_entity.pdbx_description
1 polymer ?
#
loop_
_entity_poly.entity_id
_entity_poly.type
_entity_poly.pdbx_seq_one_letter_code
_entity_poly.pdbx_strand_id
1 'polypeptide(L)'
;MVLGADSSLEVLAIVLVATLSSVLGAVGGYGIGVYAGRPLLERFASRQTVGRLENLTVRYGSVGIFLAAVSPIPYKALAWAAGAGRMDLRLFIVAGLFGRGIRFGLEGLVLGLWGDEFLSMIENPMAWLVGGLAGLALFIPFAKWWANLADLESADN
;
A
#
# COMPACT_ATOMS: atom_id res chain seq x y z
N MET A 1 -20.05 0.87 -19.07
CA MET A 1 -18.92 1.29 -18.19
C MET A 1 -17.82 0.25 -18.30
N VAL A 2 -16.54 0.64 -18.26
CA VAL A 2 -15.39 -0.26 -18.50
C VAL A 2 -15.28 -1.41 -17.49
N LEU A 3 -15.85 -1.25 -16.30
CA LEU A 3 -15.85 -2.27 -15.24
C LEU A 3 -16.95 -3.33 -15.40
N GLY A 4 -17.76 -3.29 -16.47
CA GLY A 4 -18.93 -4.15 -16.60
C GLY A 4 -20.03 -3.84 -15.56
N ALA A 5 -19.94 -2.68 -14.92
CA ALA A 5 -20.92 -2.13 -13.99
C ALA A 5 -21.88 -1.21 -14.75
N ASP A 6 -23.18 -1.38 -14.55
CA ASP A 6 -24.22 -0.57 -15.21
C ASP A 6 -24.58 0.67 -14.39
N SER A 7 -24.20 0.70 -13.11
CA SER A 7 -24.52 1.78 -12.18
C SER A 7 -23.35 2.17 -11.26
N SER A 8 -23.35 3.41 -10.76
CA SER A 8 -22.38 3.87 -9.76
C SER A 8 -22.44 3.08 -8.45
N LEU A 9 -23.59 2.46 -8.15
CA LEU A 9 -23.78 1.59 -7.00
C LEU A 9 -23.01 0.27 -7.15
N GLU A 10 -22.96 -0.30 -8.35
CA GLU A 10 -22.17 -1.49 -8.63
C GLU A 10 -20.67 -1.21 -8.54
N VAL A 11 -20.21 -0.06 -9.03
CA VAL A 11 -18.82 0.37 -8.85
C VAL A 11 -18.48 0.49 -7.37
N LEU A 12 -19.35 1.12 -6.58
CA LEU A 12 -19.16 1.21 -5.13
C LEU A 12 -19.11 -0.17 -4.47
N ALA A 13 -19.98 -1.10 -4.90
CA ALA A 13 -19.97 -2.47 -4.39
C ALA A 13 -18.66 -3.21 -4.73
N ILE A 14 -18.15 -3.07 -5.96
CA ILE A 14 -16.86 -3.64 -6.37
C ILE A 14 -15.73 -3.10 -5.49
N VAL A 15 -15.68 -1.78 -5.30
CA VAL A 15 -14.67 -1.13 -4.45
C VAL A 15 -14.76 -1.65 -3.01
N LEU A 16 -15.96 -1.68 -2.43
CA LEU A 16 -16.16 -2.15 -1.05
C LEU A 16 -15.74 -3.62 -0.88
N VAL A 17 -16.16 -4.50 -1.79
CA VAL A 17 -15.80 -5.93 -1.74
C VAL A 17 -14.28 -6.10 -1.90
N ALA A 18 -13.64 -5.37 -2.81
CA ALA A 18 -12.19 -5.39 -2.99
C ALA A 18 -11.45 -4.90 -1.74
N THR A 19 -11.88 -3.78 -1.16
CA THR A 19 -11.31 -3.22 0.07
C THR A 19 -11.43 -4.19 1.24
N LEU A 20 -12.64 -4.71 1.51
CA LEU A 20 -12.89 -5.63 2.61
C LEU A 20 -12.10 -6.93 2.44
N SER A 21 -12.15 -7.55 1.26
CA SER A 21 -11.43 -8.80 0.97
C SER A 21 -9.91 -8.62 1.10
N SER A 22 -9.38 -7.48 0.65
CA SER A 22 -7.96 -7.15 0.77
C SER A 22 -7.52 -6.95 2.21
N VAL A 23 -8.32 -6.23 3.01
CA VAL A 23 -8.03 -6.03 4.45
C VAL A 23 -8.14 -7.34 5.21
N LEU A 24 -9.15 -8.17 4.93
CA LEU A 24 -9.27 -9.51 5.55
C LEU A 24 -8.04 -10.39 5.25
N GLY A 25 -7.58 -10.41 4.00
CA GLY A 25 -6.34 -11.12 3.65
C GLY A 25 -5.11 -10.56 4.36
N ALA A 26 -5.07 -9.27 4.63
CA ALA A 26 -3.98 -8.63 5.37
C ALA A 26 -4.05 -8.88 6.88
N VAL A 27 -5.24 -9.01 7.47
CA VAL A 27 -5.40 -9.49 8.85
C VAL A 27 -4.85 -10.92 9.00
N GLY A 28 -5.06 -11.78 8.00
CA GLY A 28 -4.41 -13.09 7.95
C GLY A 28 -2.88 -12.98 7.94
N GLY A 29 -2.33 -12.07 7.13
CA GLY A 29 -0.90 -11.76 7.13
C GLY A 29 -0.39 -11.22 8.47
N TYR A 30 -1.15 -10.32 9.11
CA TYR A 30 -0.84 -9.82 10.44
C TYR A 30 -0.75 -10.98 11.45
N GLY A 31 -1.70 -11.92 11.41
CA GLY A 31 -1.65 -13.13 12.22
C GLY A 31 -0.37 -13.94 12.00
N ILE A 32 0.01 -14.17 10.72
CA ILE A 32 1.28 -14.83 10.38
C ILE A 32 2.46 -14.06 10.99
N GLY A 33 2.47 -12.73 10.91
CA GLY A 33 3.50 -11.90 11.54
C GLY A 33 3.61 -12.09 13.05
N VAL A 34 2.47 -12.16 13.75
CA VAL A 34 2.42 -12.40 15.21
C VAL A 34 2.99 -13.76 15.58
N TYR A 35 2.66 -14.82 14.83
CA TYR A 35 3.07 -16.19 15.16
C TYR A 35 4.47 -16.55 14.66
N ALA A 36 4.86 -16.08 13.47
CA ALA A 36 6.11 -16.45 12.83
C ALA A 36 7.25 -15.47 13.14
N GLY A 37 6.93 -14.24 13.58
CA GLY A 37 7.90 -13.24 14.03
C GLY A 37 8.94 -12.82 12.97
N ARG A 38 10.07 -12.29 13.46
CA ARG A 38 11.22 -11.84 12.64
C ARG A 38 11.83 -12.90 11.70
N PRO A 39 11.97 -14.19 12.08
CA PRO A 39 12.62 -15.19 11.21
C PRO A 39 11.95 -15.39 9.85
N LEU A 40 10.62 -15.27 9.79
CA LEU A 40 9.89 -15.39 8.52
C LEU A 40 9.99 -14.10 7.70
N LEU A 41 10.00 -12.93 8.35
CA LEU A 41 10.22 -11.64 7.69
C LEU A 41 11.61 -11.57 7.06
N GLU A 42 12.66 -12.02 7.75
CA GLU A 42 14.03 -12.04 7.22
C GLU A 42 14.24 -12.99 6.02
N ARG A 43 13.33 -13.96 5.81
CA ARG A 43 13.34 -14.83 4.62
C ARG A 43 12.76 -14.18 3.37
N PHE A 44 11.82 -13.24 3.54
CA PHE A 44 11.08 -12.62 2.43
C PHE A 44 11.39 -11.14 2.23
N ALA A 45 12.00 -10.48 3.22
CA ALA A 45 12.43 -9.09 3.18
C ALA A 45 13.88 -8.99 3.68
N SER A 46 14.68 -8.11 3.05
CA SER A 46 16.05 -7.87 3.50
C SER A 46 16.06 -7.33 4.93
N ARG A 47 17.10 -7.65 5.71
CA ARG A 47 17.26 -7.14 7.09
C ARG A 47 17.10 -5.62 7.20
N GLN A 48 17.63 -4.91 6.20
CA GLN A 48 17.50 -3.46 6.08
C GLN A 48 16.05 -3.00 5.87
N THR A 49 15.22 -3.77 5.17
CA THR A 49 13.79 -3.48 4.98
C THR A 49 13.00 -3.73 6.27
N VAL A 50 13.34 -4.79 7.01
CA VAL A 50 12.73 -5.08 8.31
C VAL A 50 13.06 -3.97 9.32
N GLY A 51 14.33 -3.54 9.40
CA GLY A 51 14.74 -2.42 10.25
C GLY A 51 14.04 -1.10 9.91
N ARG A 52 13.87 -0.78 8.62
CA ARG A 52 13.09 0.39 8.18
C ARG A 52 11.63 0.33 8.63
N LEU A 53 11.00 -0.83 8.54
CA LEU A 53 9.60 -1.02 8.95
C LEU A 53 9.42 -0.92 10.46
N GLU A 54 10.37 -1.44 11.24
CA GLU A 54 10.38 -1.26 12.69
C GLU A 54 10.60 0.20 13.07
N ASN A 55 11.56 0.89 12.46
CA ASN A 55 11.81 2.30 12.73
C ASN A 55 10.62 3.18 12.34
N LEU A 56 9.93 2.85 11.25
CA LEU A 56 8.68 3.50 10.86
C LEU A 56 7.58 3.31 11.91
N THR A 57 7.51 2.11 12.50
CA THR A 57 6.54 1.78 13.55
C THR A 57 6.90 2.45 14.88
N VAL A 58 8.18 2.54 15.24
CA VAL A 58 8.65 3.25 16.44
C VAL A 58 8.42 4.76 16.32
N ARG A 59 8.76 5.34 15.16
CA ARG A 59 8.76 6.80 14.96
C ARG A 59 7.39 7.39 14.68
N TYR A 60 6.56 6.67 13.92
CA TYR A 60 5.25 7.18 13.48
C TYR A 60 4.08 6.35 14.03
N GLY A 61 4.34 5.22 14.72
CA GLY A 61 3.29 4.37 15.27
C GLY A 61 2.26 3.97 14.22
N SER A 62 1.00 4.19 14.56
CA SER A 62 -0.18 4.11 13.68
C SER A 62 -0.02 4.78 12.33
N VAL A 63 0.55 5.99 12.35
CA VAL A 63 0.61 6.89 11.21
C VAL A 63 1.63 6.39 10.20
N GLY A 64 2.69 5.72 10.65
CA GLY A 64 3.69 5.12 9.78
C GLY A 64 3.11 4.04 8.89
N ILE A 65 2.22 3.21 9.47
CA ILE A 65 1.53 2.12 8.76
C ILE A 65 0.46 2.68 7.82
N PHE A 66 -0.20 3.77 8.20
CA PHE A 66 -1.09 4.50 7.28
C PHE A 66 -0.34 5.06 6.08
N LEU A 67 0.76 5.79 6.30
CA LEU A 67 1.60 6.34 5.23
C LEU A 67 2.15 5.22 4.33
N ALA A 68 2.53 4.10 4.92
CA ALA A 68 3.04 2.96 4.18
C ALA A 68 1.94 2.14 3.46
N ALA A 69 0.68 2.22 3.89
CA ALA A 69 -0.45 1.62 3.17
C ALA A 69 -0.83 2.41 1.90
N VAL A 70 -0.54 3.70 1.87
CA VAL A 70 -0.77 4.59 0.71
C VAL A 70 0.47 4.67 -0.20
N SER A 71 1.64 4.33 0.32
CA SER A 71 2.89 4.31 -0.45
C SER A 71 2.97 3.10 -1.40
N PRO A 72 3.90 3.07 -2.36
CA PRO A 72 4.13 1.92 -3.23
C PRO A 72 4.76 0.71 -2.52
N ILE A 73 4.74 0.66 -1.18
CA ILE A 73 5.23 -0.49 -0.40
C ILE A 73 4.22 -1.64 -0.54
N PRO A 74 4.69 -2.89 -0.72
CA PRO A 74 3.81 -4.06 -0.71
C PRO A 74 3.06 -4.18 0.63
N TYR A 75 1.77 -3.83 0.62
CA TYR A 75 0.91 -3.84 1.82
C TYR A 75 0.87 -5.19 2.57
N LYS A 76 1.08 -6.32 1.89
CA LYS A 76 1.13 -7.63 2.55
C LYS A 76 2.41 -7.80 3.39
N ALA A 77 3.54 -7.29 2.91
CA ALA A 77 4.78 -7.26 3.69
C ALA A 77 4.63 -6.34 4.91
N LEU A 78 3.92 -5.21 4.75
CA LEU A 78 3.54 -4.32 5.85
C LEU A 78 2.69 -5.05 6.89
N ALA A 79 1.70 -5.83 6.46
CA ALA A 79 0.85 -6.60 7.36
C ALA A 79 1.66 -7.58 8.23
N TRP A 80 2.63 -8.28 7.62
CA TRP A 80 3.53 -9.17 8.35
C TRP A 80 4.39 -8.40 9.35
N ALA A 81 4.97 -7.27 8.95
CA ALA A 81 5.77 -6.42 9.83
C ALA A 81 4.94 -5.84 10.98
N ALA A 82 3.72 -5.37 10.71
CA ALA A 82 2.80 -4.87 11.73
C ALA A 82 2.42 -5.95 12.75
N GLY A 83 2.21 -7.19 12.28
CA GLY A 83 1.97 -8.35 13.14
C GLY A 83 3.18 -8.73 13.99
N ALA A 84 4.37 -8.80 13.39
CA ALA A 84 5.60 -9.09 14.12
C ALA A 84 5.93 -8.03 15.18
N GLY A 85 5.66 -6.76 14.86
CA GLY A 85 5.77 -5.62 15.78
C GLY A 85 4.64 -5.50 16.80
N ARG A 86 3.67 -6.44 16.81
CA ARG A 86 2.50 -6.45 17.72
C ARG A 86 1.75 -5.12 17.77
N MET A 87 1.59 -4.47 16.62
CA MET A 87 0.81 -3.24 16.50
C MET A 87 -0.65 -3.48 16.92
N ASP A 88 -1.36 -2.49 17.47
CA ASP A 88 -2.79 -2.60 17.72
C ASP A 88 -3.57 -3.01 16.46
N LEU A 89 -4.26 -4.14 16.54
CA LEU A 89 -4.98 -4.74 15.41
C LEU A 89 -6.12 -3.85 14.90
N ARG A 90 -6.82 -3.13 15.79
CA ARG A 90 -7.94 -2.25 15.39
C ARG A 90 -7.39 -1.12 14.54
N LEU A 91 -6.27 -0.55 14.96
CA LEU A 91 -5.61 0.53 14.27
C LEU A 91 -5.05 0.09 12.90
N PHE A 92 -4.48 -1.12 12.84
CA PHE A 92 -4.09 -1.74 11.58
C PHE A 92 -5.27 -1.90 10.61
N ILE A 93 -6.41 -2.39 11.09
CA ILE A 93 -7.62 -2.57 10.28
C ILE A 93 -8.14 -1.23 9.78
N VAL A 94 -8.24 -0.21 10.65
CA VAL A 94 -8.72 1.13 10.26
C VAL A 94 -7.79 1.74 9.22
N ALA A 95 -6.48 1.76 9.47
CA ALA A 95 -5.50 2.27 8.51
C ALA A 95 -5.56 1.50 7.18
N GLY A 96 -5.76 0.18 7.25
CA GLY A 96 -5.95 -0.69 6.09
C GLY A 96 -7.20 -0.34 5.29
N LEU A 97 -8.36 -0.18 5.94
CA LEU A 97 -9.61 0.19 5.29
C LEU A 97 -9.50 1.54 4.59
N PHE A 98 -8.89 2.54 5.23
CA PHE A 98 -8.68 3.84 4.59
C PHE A 98 -7.69 3.75 3.43
N GLY A 99 -6.50 3.19 3.64
CA GLY A 99 -5.47 3.10 2.60
C GLY A 99 -5.92 2.27 1.40
N ARG A 100 -6.59 1.13 1.63
CA ARG A 100 -7.14 0.28 0.57
C ARG A 100 -8.43 0.83 -0.04
N GLY A 101 -9.22 1.55 0.73
CA GLY A 101 -10.41 2.26 0.25
C GLY A 101 -10.03 3.37 -0.72
N ILE A 102 -9.04 4.20 -0.39
CA ILE A 102 -8.47 5.19 -1.31
C ILE A 102 -7.88 4.49 -2.52
N ARG A 103 -7.09 3.44 -2.26
CA ARG A 103 -6.67 2.36 -3.16
C ARG A 103 -7.61 2.15 -4.35
N PHE A 104 -8.52 1.24 -4.08
CA PHE A 104 -9.51 0.71 -5.01
C PHE A 104 -10.58 1.73 -5.36
N GLY A 105 -10.88 2.67 -4.47
CA GLY A 105 -11.85 3.74 -4.71
C GLY A 105 -11.39 4.70 -5.80
N LEU A 106 -10.11 5.10 -5.82
CA LEU A 106 -9.57 5.92 -6.90
C LEU A 106 -9.67 5.20 -8.25
N GLU A 107 -9.28 3.93 -8.30
CA GLU A 107 -9.35 3.13 -9.52
C GLU A 107 -10.81 2.93 -9.98
N GLY A 108 -11.72 2.63 -9.04
CA GLY A 108 -13.15 2.51 -9.31
C GLY A 108 -13.78 3.81 -9.79
N LEU A 109 -13.41 4.96 -9.21
CA LEU A 109 -13.89 6.27 -9.65
C LEU A 109 -13.40 6.63 -11.05
N VAL A 110 -12.10 6.43 -11.32
CA VAL A 110 -11.50 6.76 -12.62
C VAL A 110 -12.12 5.89 -13.72
N LEU A 111 -12.19 4.58 -13.51
CA LEU A 111 -12.74 3.65 -14.50
C LEU A 111 -14.27 3.71 -14.59
N GLY A 112 -14.93 4.10 -13.49
CA GLY A 112 -16.38 4.21 -13.43
C GLY A 112 -16.93 5.47 -14.10
N LEU A 113 -16.23 6.60 -13.97
CA LEU A 113 -16.66 7.89 -14.54
C LEU A 113 -16.03 8.21 -15.89
N TRP A 114 -14.75 7.87 -16.07
CA TRP A 114 -13.95 8.21 -17.26
C TRP A 114 -13.35 6.97 -17.92
N GLY A 115 -14.01 5.82 -17.81
CA GLY A 115 -13.46 4.56 -18.30
C GLY A 115 -13.10 4.61 -19.78
N ASP A 116 -13.99 5.13 -20.63
CA ASP A 116 -13.79 5.15 -22.08
C ASP A 116 -12.70 6.16 -22.49
N GLU A 117 -12.65 7.33 -21.84
CA GLU A 117 -11.57 8.30 -21.99
C GLU A 117 -10.23 7.73 -21.50
N PHE A 118 -10.23 6.97 -20.41
CA PHE A 118 -9.02 6.35 -19.87
C PHE A 118 -8.49 5.24 -20.79
N LEU A 119 -9.38 4.44 -21.40
CA LEU A 119 -8.99 3.43 -22.39
C LEU A 119 -8.36 4.07 -23.63
N SER A 120 -9.01 5.10 -24.20
CA SER A 120 -8.46 5.83 -25.35
C SER A 120 -7.15 6.55 -25.02
N MET A 121 -6.97 7.00 -23.77
CA MET A 121 -5.70 7.53 -23.29
C MET A 121 -4.60 6.46 -23.26
N ILE A 122 -4.88 5.24 -22.77
CA ILE A 122 -3.90 4.14 -22.71
C ILE A 122 -3.44 3.68 -24.11
N GLU A 123 -4.32 3.75 -25.10
CA GLU A 123 -3.98 3.43 -26.49
C GLU A 123 -3.00 4.46 -27.11
N ASN A 124 -2.89 5.65 -26.54
CA ASN A 124 -2.00 6.71 -27.03
C ASN A 124 -0.55 6.53 -26.50
N PRO A 125 0.46 6.35 -27.38
CA PRO A 125 1.86 6.24 -26.96
C PRO A 125 2.38 7.44 -26.16
N MET A 126 1.83 8.64 -26.39
CA MET A 126 2.22 9.84 -25.66
C MET A 126 1.77 9.80 -24.20
N ALA A 127 0.66 9.13 -23.89
CA ALA A 127 0.21 8.94 -22.52
C ALA A 127 1.20 8.08 -21.72
N TRP A 128 1.81 7.07 -22.35
CA TRP A 128 2.86 6.26 -21.72
C TRP A 128 4.14 7.05 -21.47
N LEU A 129 4.54 7.93 -22.40
CA LEU A 129 5.70 8.80 -22.21
C LEU A 129 5.47 9.80 -21.07
N VAL A 130 4.35 10.52 -21.09
CA VAL A 130 4.02 11.52 -20.06
C VAL A 130 3.80 10.84 -18.71
N GLY A 131 3.03 9.75 -18.67
CA GLY A 131 2.77 8.98 -17.46
C GLY A 131 4.05 8.38 -16.88
N GLY A 132 4.96 7.88 -17.72
CA GLY A 132 6.27 7.37 -17.30
C GLY A 132 7.15 8.46 -16.69
N LEU A 133 7.23 9.65 -17.32
CA LEU A 133 7.98 10.79 -16.79
C LEU A 133 7.40 11.30 -15.46
N ALA A 134 6.08 11.43 -15.37
CA ALA A 134 5.40 11.80 -14.13
C ALA A 134 5.64 10.77 -13.03
N GLY A 135 5.54 9.47 -13.37
CA GLY A 135 5.85 8.37 -12.48
C GLY A 135 7.27 8.43 -11.94
N LEU A 136 8.27 8.68 -12.79
CA LEU A 136 9.66 8.87 -12.39
C LEU A 136 9.85 10.09 -11.48
N ALA A 137 9.24 11.23 -11.83
CA ALA A 137 9.33 12.46 -11.04
C ALA A 137 8.77 12.28 -9.62
N LEU A 138 7.74 11.44 -9.45
CA LEU A 138 7.18 11.09 -8.13
C LEU A 138 7.98 9.98 -7.43
N PHE A 139 8.50 9.02 -8.19
CA PHE A 139 9.23 7.88 -7.63
C PHE A 139 10.60 8.28 -7.06
N ILE A 140 11.33 9.20 -7.70
CA ILE A 140 12.66 9.64 -7.26
C ILE A 140 12.67 10.24 -5.83
N PRO A 141 11.83 11.26 -5.50
CA PRO A 141 11.80 11.80 -4.14
C PRO A 141 11.31 10.77 -3.13
N PHE A 142 10.35 9.92 -3.51
CA PHE A 142 9.88 8.83 -2.67
C PHE A 142 10.99 7.82 -2.35
N ALA A 143 11.74 7.38 -3.37
CA ALA A 143 12.85 6.43 -3.21
C ALA A 143 13.96 7.01 -2.33
N LYS A 144 14.26 8.31 -2.47
CA LYS A 144 15.21 9.01 -1.60
C LYS A 144 14.73 9.06 -0.15
N TRP A 145 13.47 9.43 0.08
CA TRP A 145 12.87 9.40 1.42
C TRP A 145 12.91 8.00 2.05
N TRP A 146 12.60 6.97 1.25
CA TRP A 146 12.63 5.58 1.70
C TRP A 146 14.05 5.07 2.02
N ALA A 147 15.06 5.48 1.24
CA ALA A 147 16.45 5.15 1.49
C ALA A 147 16.94 5.77 2.81
N ASN A 148 16.59 7.04 3.06
CA ASN A 148 16.99 7.76 4.28
C ASN A 148 16.40 7.19 5.57
N LEU A 149 15.37 6.33 5.50
CA LEU A 149 14.88 5.61 6.68
C LEU A 149 15.89 4.56 7.20
N ALA A 150 16.89 4.17 6.41
CA ALA A 150 17.93 3.21 6.79
C ALA A 150 19.11 3.85 7.53
N ASP A 151 19.49 5.08 7.16
CA ASP A 151 20.73 5.73 7.61
C ASP A 151 20.68 6.22 9.07
N LEU A 152 19.54 6.07 9.74
CA LEU A 152 19.38 6.38 11.16
C LEU A 152 19.85 5.23 12.07
N GLU A 153 20.11 4.04 11.52
CA GLU A 153 20.69 2.90 12.25
C GLU A 153 22.21 3.04 12.44
N SER A 154 22.88 3.88 11.63
CA SER A 154 24.32 4.16 11.72
C SER A 154 24.67 5.42 12.52
N ALA A 155 23.68 6.23 12.90
CA ALA A 155 23.90 7.43 13.73
C ALA A 155 23.83 7.13 15.24
N ASP A 156 23.35 5.94 15.62
CA ASP A 156 23.17 5.50 17.01
C ASP A 156 24.03 4.25 17.37
N ASN A 157 25.00 3.90 16.51
CA ASN A 157 26.04 2.89 16.77
C ASN A 157 27.42 3.54 16.86
#